data_AF-A0A968VIG1-F1
#
_entry.id   AF-A0A968VIG1-F1
#
_cell.length_a   1.000
_cell.length_b   1.000
_cell.length_c   1.000
_cell.angle_alpha   90.00
_cell.angle_beta   90.00
_cell.angle_gamma   90.00
#
_symmetry.space_group_name_H-M   'P 1'
#
loop_
_entity.id
_entity.type
_entity.pdbx_description
1 polymer ?
#
loop_
_entity_poly.entity_id
_entity_poly.type
_entity_poly.pdbx_seq_one_letter_code
_entity_poly.pdbx_strand_id
1 'polypeptide(L)'
;MNISDLALDSGVFEEATQHVQAAITIFEQLGDQPQIAVAQTRLGTIALRAGDRAAALGHYRQSLMLAHAIGFQPGIVESLEGMAACSLAKQPLLAAKLLAASAALRATIQLPVAFLEMRHHTQLIEATRHASDSVHWAATWQAGQSLSVAQAVALALAKVTAGLDELIDIMYH
;
A
#
# COMPACT_ATOMS: atom_id res chain seq x y z
N MET A 1 -14.32 -4.59 -23.10
CA MET A 1 -13.16 -5.34 -22.60
C MET A 1 -13.14 -6.67 -23.34
N ASN A 2 -12.15 -6.89 -24.21
CA ASN A 2 -12.02 -8.15 -24.95
C ASN A 2 -11.37 -9.19 -24.05
N ILE A 3 -11.87 -10.43 -24.08
CA ILE A 3 -11.34 -11.56 -23.30
C ILE A 3 -9.82 -11.76 -23.55
N SER A 4 -9.34 -11.41 -24.75
CA SER A 4 -7.93 -11.45 -25.13
C SER A 4 -7.06 -10.49 -24.31
N ASP A 5 -7.50 -9.26 -24.06
CA ASP A 5 -6.74 -8.29 -23.26
C ASP A 5 -6.69 -8.74 -21.80
N LEU A 6 -7.80 -9.29 -21.29
CA LEU A 6 -7.88 -9.82 -19.93
C LEU A 6 -6.97 -11.04 -19.72
N ALA A 7 -6.90 -11.94 -20.71
CA ALA A 7 -6.05 -13.13 -20.65
C ALA A 7 -4.56 -12.78 -20.76
N LEU A 8 -4.21 -11.80 -21.61
CA LEU A 8 -2.85 -11.29 -21.71
C LEU A 8 -2.40 -10.58 -20.42
N ASP A 9 -3.25 -9.73 -19.85
CA ASP A 9 -2.97 -9.05 -18.58
C ASP A 9 -2.79 -10.07 -17.45
N SER A 10 -3.65 -11.08 -17.37
CA SER A 10 -3.55 -12.14 -16.36
C SER A 10 -2.24 -12.93 -16.47
N GLY A 11 -1.81 -13.29 -17.68
CA GLY A 11 -0.55 -13.98 -17.91
C GLY A 11 0.68 -13.14 -17.55
N VAL A 12 0.65 -11.84 -17.85
CA VAL A 12 1.73 -10.90 -17.48
C VAL A 12 1.82 -10.72 -15.96
N PHE A 13 0.69 -10.65 -15.26
CA PHE A 13 0.70 -10.55 -13.80
C PHE A 13 1.19 -11.82 -13.12
N GLU A 14 0.85 -13.00 -13.66
CA GLU A 14 1.32 -14.27 -13.14
C GLU A 14 2.84 -14.43 -13.31
N GLU A 15 3.35 -14.15 -14.51
CA GLU A 15 4.80 -14.17 -14.79
C GLU A 15 5.56 -13.18 -13.90
N ALA A 16 5.06 -11.94 -13.77
CA ALA A 16 5.66 -10.94 -12.89
C ALA A 16 5.67 -11.39 -11.42
N THR A 17 4.59 -12.02 -10.96
CA THR A 17 4.49 -12.56 -9.59
C THR A 17 5.53 -13.64 -9.36
N GLN A 18 5.70 -14.57 -10.29
CA GLN A 18 6.70 -15.65 -10.20
C GLN A 18 8.13 -15.08 -10.13
N HIS A 19 8.45 -14.10 -10.96
CA HIS A 19 9.77 -13.45 -10.94
C HIS A 19 10.06 -12.75 -9.60
N VAL A 20 9.09 -12.02 -9.06
CA VAL A 20 9.27 -11.34 -7.77
C VAL A 20 9.38 -12.35 -6.64
N GLN A 21 8.61 -13.44 -6.65
CA GLN A 21 8.70 -14.49 -5.63
C GLN A 21 10.05 -15.22 -5.68
N ALA A 22 10.59 -15.48 -6.87
CA ALA A 22 11.93 -16.04 -7.02
C ALA A 22 13.01 -15.08 -6.47
N ALA A 23 12.85 -13.78 -6.70
CA ALA A 23 13.75 -12.77 -6.12
C ALA A 23 13.69 -12.75 -4.59
N ILE A 24 12.49 -12.87 -3.99
CA ILE A 24 12.33 -12.99 -2.53
C ILE A 24 13.15 -14.16 -1.99
N THR A 25 13.05 -15.35 -2.60
CA THR A 25 13.82 -16.52 -2.18
C THR A 25 15.32 -16.26 -2.19
N ILE A 26 15.83 -15.54 -3.19
CA ILE A 26 17.25 -15.16 -3.28
C ILE A 26 17.59 -14.16 -2.17
N PHE A 27 16.77 -13.13 -1.95
CA PHE A 27 17.01 -12.15 -0.88
C PHE A 27 16.94 -12.78 0.51
N GLU A 28 16.06 -13.76 0.73
CA GLU A 28 16.00 -14.55 1.97
C GLU A 28 17.29 -15.34 2.20
N GLN A 29 17.82 -16.00 1.17
CA GLN A 29 19.10 -16.72 1.24
C GLN A 29 20.28 -15.77 1.52
N LEU A 30 20.21 -14.54 1.02
CA LEU A 30 21.24 -13.51 1.24
C LEU A 30 21.04 -12.72 2.54
N GLY A 31 19.91 -12.89 3.23
CA GLY A 31 19.55 -12.10 4.41
C GLY A 31 19.23 -10.62 4.11
N ASP A 32 18.92 -10.27 2.86
CA ASP A 32 18.67 -8.90 2.41
C ASP A 32 17.22 -8.45 2.72
N GLN A 33 16.98 -8.15 4.00
CA GLN A 33 15.67 -7.74 4.50
C GLN A 33 15.07 -6.49 3.81
N PRO A 34 15.85 -5.43 3.50
CA PRO A 34 15.32 -4.30 2.71
C PRO A 34 14.76 -4.72 1.35
N GLN A 35 15.47 -5.60 0.63
CA GLN A 35 15.02 -6.05 -0.68
C GLN A 35 13.80 -6.97 -0.61
N ILE A 36 13.65 -7.75 0.47
CA ILE A 36 12.41 -8.50 0.74
C ILE A 36 11.24 -7.54 0.93
N ALA A 37 11.40 -6.45 1.69
CA ALA A 37 10.33 -5.46 1.86
C ALA A 37 9.93 -4.82 0.52
N VAL A 38 10.91 -4.39 -0.28
CA VAL A 38 10.67 -3.83 -1.62
C VAL A 38 9.94 -4.86 -2.51
N ALA A 39 10.37 -6.12 -2.50
CA ALA A 39 9.73 -7.18 -3.29
C ALA A 39 8.28 -7.42 -2.85
N GLN A 40 7.98 -7.36 -1.54
CA GLN A 40 6.62 -7.44 -1.04
C GLN A 40 5.76 -6.26 -1.51
N THR A 41 6.28 -5.03 -1.51
CA THR A 41 5.57 -3.87 -2.10
C THR A 41 5.27 -4.09 -3.59
N ARG A 42 6.19 -4.70 -4.34
CA ARG A 42 6.00 -5.03 -5.76
C ARG A 42 4.89 -6.05 -5.97
N LEU A 43 4.85 -7.13 -5.17
CA LEU A 43 3.75 -8.09 -5.19
C LEU A 43 2.41 -7.41 -4.87
N GLY A 44 2.39 -6.51 -3.88
CA GLY A 44 1.19 -5.73 -3.54
C GLY A 44 0.69 -4.90 -4.73
N THR A 45 1.61 -4.28 -5.46
CA THR A 45 1.29 -3.46 -6.64
C THR A 45 0.78 -4.32 -7.80
N ILE A 46 1.39 -5.49 -8.04
CA ILE A 46 0.94 -6.42 -9.06
C ILE A 46 -0.49 -6.90 -8.74
N ALA A 47 -0.74 -7.34 -7.50
CA ALA A 47 -2.07 -7.77 -7.06
C ALA A 47 -3.11 -6.65 -7.19
N LEU A 48 -2.77 -5.41 -6.82
CA LEU A 48 -3.66 -4.27 -6.95
C LEU A 48 -4.02 -3.99 -8.43
N ARG A 49 -3.07 -4.13 -9.35
CA ARG A 49 -3.29 -3.98 -10.80
C ARG A 49 -4.09 -5.13 -11.39
N ALA A 50 -3.94 -6.32 -10.85
CA ALA A 50 -4.78 -7.49 -11.15
C ALA A 50 -6.19 -7.38 -10.55
N GLY A 51 -6.46 -6.37 -9.71
CA GLY A 51 -7.76 -6.13 -9.08
C GLY A 51 -7.96 -6.85 -7.74
N ASP A 52 -7.01 -7.69 -7.31
CA ASP A 52 -7.02 -8.37 -6.03
C ASP A 52 -6.50 -7.46 -4.90
N ARG A 53 -7.40 -6.63 -4.39
CA ARG A 53 -7.11 -5.72 -3.28
C ARG A 53 -6.80 -6.44 -1.97
N ALA A 54 -7.30 -7.66 -1.78
CA ALA A 54 -7.08 -8.42 -0.54
C ALA A 54 -5.65 -8.96 -0.50
N ALA A 55 -5.20 -9.60 -1.59
CA ALA A 55 -3.80 -10.00 -1.74
C ALA A 55 -2.86 -8.79 -1.69
N ALA A 56 -3.23 -7.67 -2.33
CA ALA A 56 -2.44 -6.45 -2.30
C ALA A 56 -2.21 -5.93 -0.86
N LEU A 57 -3.27 -5.84 -0.05
CA LEU A 57 -3.18 -5.47 1.36
C LEU A 57 -2.31 -6.45 2.16
N GLY A 58 -2.41 -7.75 1.89
CA GLY A 58 -1.57 -8.77 2.52
C GLY A 58 -0.07 -8.51 2.29
N HIS A 59 0.32 -8.26 1.04
CA HIS A 59 1.70 -7.97 0.67
C HIS A 59 2.21 -6.64 1.22
N TYR A 60 1.43 -5.56 1.11
CA TYR A 60 1.81 -4.27 1.69
C TYR A 60 1.93 -4.35 3.22
N ARG A 61 1.10 -5.16 3.89
CA ARG A 61 1.22 -5.40 5.33
C ARG A 61 2.52 -6.10 5.69
N GLN A 62 2.91 -7.12 4.94
CA GLN A 62 4.18 -7.82 5.15
C GLN A 62 5.37 -6.88 4.94
N SER A 63 5.35 -6.10 3.86
CA SER A 63 6.36 -5.06 3.61
C SER A 63 6.43 -4.04 4.76
N LEU A 64 5.29 -3.52 5.21
CA LEU A 64 5.21 -2.52 6.28
C LEU A 64 5.77 -3.05 7.61
N MET A 65 5.40 -4.27 7.99
CA MET A 65 5.91 -4.89 9.23
C MET A 65 7.43 -5.08 9.16
N LEU A 66 7.93 -5.60 8.04
CA LEU A 66 9.36 -5.84 7.87
C LEU A 66 10.14 -4.53 7.82
N ALA A 67 9.71 -3.59 6.99
CA ALA A 67 10.33 -2.27 6.85
C ALA A 67 10.35 -1.51 8.17
N HIS A 68 9.28 -1.61 8.98
CA HIS A 68 9.27 -1.04 10.32
C HIS A 68 10.27 -1.72 11.26
N ALA A 69 10.33 -3.06 11.27
CA ALA A 69 11.22 -3.82 12.14
C ALA A 69 12.71 -3.53 11.88
N ILE A 70 13.09 -3.30 10.61
CA ILE A 70 14.47 -3.02 10.21
C ILE A 70 14.78 -1.51 10.09
N GLY A 71 13.80 -0.63 10.36
CA GLY A 71 13.96 0.82 10.24
C GLY A 71 14.06 1.36 8.81
N PHE A 72 13.65 0.58 7.80
CA PHE A 72 13.73 0.94 6.39
C PHE A 72 12.59 1.89 5.98
N GLN A 73 12.84 3.18 6.12
CA GLN A 73 11.83 4.24 5.90
C GLN A 73 11.21 4.25 4.48
N PRO A 74 11.95 4.03 3.37
CA PRO A 74 11.34 3.97 2.04
C PRO A 74 10.27 2.88 1.92
N GLY A 75 10.52 1.68 2.46
CA GLY A 75 9.54 0.58 2.44
C GLY A 75 8.28 0.89 3.26
N ILE A 76 8.41 1.65 4.36
CA ILE A 76 7.27 2.13 5.15
C ILE A 76 6.42 3.07 4.30
N VAL A 77 7.04 4.06 3.65
CA VAL A 77 6.35 5.03 2.80
C VAL A 77 5.57 4.32 1.70
N GLU A 78 6.24 3.48 0.91
CA GLU A 78 5.60 2.80 -0.23
C GLU A 78 4.45 1.89 0.21
N SER A 79 4.61 1.20 1.34
CA SER A 79 3.57 0.33 1.89
C SER A 79 2.34 1.13 2.35
N LEU A 80 2.54 2.28 3.02
CA LEU A 80 1.44 3.14 3.44
C LEU A 80 0.62 3.67 2.25
N GLU A 81 1.30 4.00 1.15
CA GLU A 81 0.64 4.44 -0.08
C GLU A 81 -0.14 3.33 -0.77
N GLY A 82 0.47 2.14 -0.88
CA GLY A 82 -0.19 0.96 -1.42
C GLY A 82 -1.45 0.59 -0.64
N MET A 83 -1.37 0.64 0.69
CA MET A 83 -2.53 0.39 1.56
C MET A 83 -3.60 1.48 1.44
N ALA A 84 -3.21 2.75 1.27
CA ALA A 84 -4.13 3.84 1.01
C ALA A 84 -4.88 3.64 -0.32
N ALA A 85 -4.17 3.26 -1.38
CA ALA A 85 -4.76 2.98 -2.68
C ALA A 85 -5.76 1.81 -2.61
N CYS A 86 -5.44 0.76 -1.86
CA CYS A 86 -6.35 -0.37 -1.63
C CYS A 86 -7.61 0.04 -0.84
N SER A 87 -7.46 0.93 0.14
CA SER A 87 -8.52 1.33 1.06
C SER A 87 -9.44 2.43 0.51
N LEU A 88 -9.00 3.15 -0.51
CA LEU A 88 -9.68 4.34 -1.05
C LEU A 88 -11.17 4.11 -1.35
N ALA A 89 -11.51 2.99 -1.99
CA ALA A 89 -12.87 2.71 -2.41
C ALA A 89 -13.85 2.48 -1.24
N LYS A 90 -13.37 1.98 -0.10
CA LYS A 90 -14.21 1.65 1.06
C LYS A 90 -14.06 2.67 2.20
N GLN A 91 -12.88 3.26 2.35
CA GLN A 91 -12.49 4.11 3.48
C GLN A 91 -11.64 5.30 2.98
N PRO A 92 -12.25 6.27 2.26
CA PRO A 92 -11.50 7.37 1.64
C PRO A 92 -10.81 8.29 2.65
N LEU A 93 -11.40 8.49 3.83
CA LEU A 93 -10.76 9.25 4.92
C LEU A 93 -9.56 8.52 5.52
N LEU A 94 -9.61 7.19 5.66
CA LEU A 94 -8.44 6.41 6.08
C LEU A 94 -7.33 6.51 5.05
N ALA A 95 -7.66 6.35 3.76
CA ALA A 95 -6.71 6.51 2.66
C ALA A 95 -6.06 7.91 2.67
N ALA A 96 -6.84 8.97 2.86
CA ALA A 96 -6.31 10.33 2.99
C ALA A 96 -5.33 10.45 4.17
N LYS A 97 -5.66 9.86 5.32
CA LYS A 97 -4.80 9.90 6.52
C LYS A 97 -3.48 9.16 6.33
N LEU A 98 -3.51 8.02 5.64
CA LEU A 98 -2.31 7.23 5.32
C LEU A 98 -1.41 7.95 4.30
N LEU A 99 -1.99 8.57 3.27
CA LEU A 99 -1.25 9.38 2.28
C LEU A 99 -0.64 10.62 2.91
N ALA A 100 -1.36 11.28 3.82
CA ALA A 100 -0.84 12.41 4.57
C ALA A 100 0.37 12.02 5.44
N ALA A 101 0.31 10.86 6.10
CA ALA A 101 1.42 10.35 6.89
C ALA A 101 2.63 9.97 6.03
N SER A 102 2.42 9.31 4.88
CA SER A 102 3.50 8.94 3.96
C SER A 102 4.17 10.18 3.34
N ALA A 103 3.39 11.22 3.01
CA ALA A 103 3.89 12.49 2.51
C ALA A 103 4.75 13.23 3.55
N ALA A 104 4.31 13.30 4.81
CA ALA A 104 5.08 13.89 5.90
C ALA A 104 6.38 13.12 6.16
N LEU A 105 6.32 11.78 6.07
CA LEU A 105 7.50 10.94 6.24
C LEU A 105 8.51 11.18 5.11
N ARG A 106 8.07 11.22 3.84
CA ARG A 106 8.94 11.56 2.69
C ARG A 106 9.66 12.89 2.86
N ALA A 107 8.95 13.92 3.33
CA ALA A 107 9.53 15.23 3.58
C ALA A 107 10.64 15.16 4.65
N THR A 108 10.47 14.30 5.65
CA THR A 108 11.43 14.13 6.76
C THR A 108 12.70 13.40 6.31
N ILE A 109 12.56 12.35 5.49
CA ILE A 109 13.70 11.54 5.01
C ILE A 109 14.36 12.09 3.74
N GLN A 110 13.90 13.26 3.25
CA GLN A 110 14.35 13.90 2.01
C GLN A 110 14.34 12.96 0.80
N LEU A 111 13.40 12.01 0.76
CA LEU A 111 13.28 11.05 -0.33
C LEU A 111 12.49 11.72 -1.46
N PRO A 112 13.11 12.04 -2.61
CA PRO A 112 12.39 12.62 -3.73
C PRO A 112 11.38 11.60 -4.25
N VAL A 113 10.13 12.04 -4.45
CA VAL A 113 9.13 11.24 -5.16
C VAL A 113 9.61 11.10 -6.61
N ALA A 114 9.75 9.88 -7.13
CA ALA A 114 10.10 9.71 -8.54
C ALA A 114 9.01 10.34 -9.42
N PHE A 115 9.38 10.94 -10.56
CA PHE A 115 8.44 11.71 -11.40
C PHE A 115 7.19 10.91 -11.82
N LEU A 116 7.33 9.59 -12.04
CA LEU A 116 6.21 8.70 -12.38
C LEU A 116 5.34 8.35 -11.16
N GLU A 117 5.96 8.20 -9.98
CA GLU A 117 5.25 7.99 -8.71
C GLU A 117 4.50 9.25 -8.28
N MET A 118 5.01 10.43 -8.63
CA MET A 118 4.39 11.72 -8.33
C MET A 118 3.02 11.86 -8.98
N ARG A 119 2.85 11.41 -10.22
CA ARG A 119 1.52 11.42 -10.88
C ARG A 119 0.53 10.53 -10.15
N HIS A 120 0.93 9.33 -9.77
CA HIS A 120 0.06 8.40 -9.05
C HIS A 120 -0.28 8.93 -7.65
N HIS A 121 0.71 9.50 -6.95
CA HIS A 121 0.55 10.13 -5.65
C HIS A 121 -0.45 11.30 -5.70
N THR A 122 -0.27 12.25 -6.63
CA THR A 122 -1.19 13.38 -6.79
C THR A 122 -2.61 12.90 -7.14
N GLN A 123 -2.75 11.91 -8.03
CA GLN A 123 -4.04 11.33 -8.37
C GLN A 123 -4.73 10.65 -7.17
N LEU A 124 -3.98 9.94 -6.33
CA LEU A 124 -4.52 9.30 -5.14
C LEU A 124 -5.02 10.34 -4.12
N ILE A 125 -4.27 11.42 -3.90
CA ILE A 125 -4.70 12.52 -3.02
C ILE A 125 -5.98 13.17 -3.54
N GLU A 126 -6.01 13.52 -4.82
CA GLU A 126 -7.20 14.11 -5.47
C GLU A 126 -8.40 13.18 -5.38
N ALA A 127 -8.22 11.88 -5.61
CA ALA A 127 -9.30 10.90 -5.50
C ALA A 127 -9.87 10.82 -4.08
N THR A 128 -9.03 10.89 -3.05
CA THR A 128 -9.50 10.91 -1.65
C THR A 128 -10.31 12.16 -1.32
N ARG A 129 -9.91 13.30 -1.91
CA ARG A 129 -10.59 14.58 -1.76
C ARG A 129 -11.94 14.60 -2.47
N HIS A 130 -12.04 13.99 -3.65
CA HIS A 130 -13.30 13.87 -4.37
C HIS A 130 -14.29 12.90 -3.72
N ALA A 131 -13.78 11.84 -3.07
CA ALA A 131 -14.59 10.83 -2.42
C ALA A 131 -15.10 11.23 -1.01
N SER A 132 -14.69 12.39 -0.48
CA SER A 132 -14.96 12.81 0.89
C SER A 132 -15.46 14.25 0.98
N ASP A 133 -16.17 14.59 2.06
CA ASP A 133 -16.48 15.98 2.37
C ASP A 133 -15.20 16.79 2.60
N SER A 134 -15.13 18.00 2.01
CA SER A 134 -13.92 18.82 1.97
C SER A 134 -13.39 19.23 3.36
N VAL A 135 -14.29 19.44 4.33
CA VAL A 135 -13.92 19.87 5.69
C VAL A 135 -13.38 18.68 6.48
N HIS A 136 -14.05 17.54 6.42
CA HIS A 136 -13.61 16.31 7.08
C HIS A 136 -12.31 15.78 6.48
N TRP A 137 -12.15 15.91 5.16
CA TRP A 137 -10.92 15.55 4.48
C TRP A 137 -9.74 16.41 4.96
N ALA A 138 -9.89 17.73 5.01
CA ALA A 138 -8.81 18.64 5.42
C ALA A 138 -8.36 18.37 6.87
N ALA A 139 -9.30 18.18 7.78
CA ALA A 139 -9.00 17.82 9.18
C ALA A 139 -8.25 16.47 9.27
N THR A 140 -8.69 15.48 8.48
CA THR A 140 -8.07 14.14 8.44
C THR A 140 -6.66 14.19 7.84
N TRP A 141 -6.46 14.97 6.78
CA TRP A 141 -5.18 15.19 6.12
C TRP A 141 -4.17 15.87 7.06
N GLN A 142 -4.61 16.89 7.81
CA GLN A 142 -3.75 17.54 8.81
C GLN A 142 -3.39 16.58 9.95
N ALA A 143 -4.36 15.80 10.43
CA ALA A 143 -4.12 14.80 11.47
C ALA A 143 -3.14 13.70 11.00
N GLY A 144 -3.19 13.30 9.73
CA GLY A 144 -2.27 12.33 9.15
C GLY A 144 -0.82 12.82 9.08
N GLN A 145 -0.61 14.09 8.73
CA GLN A 145 0.73 14.71 8.68
C GLN A 145 1.40 14.80 10.05
N SER A 146 0.61 14.82 11.13
CA SER A 146 1.12 14.90 12.50
C SER A 146 1.41 13.52 13.13
N LEU A 147 1.17 12.42 12.41
CA LEU A 147 1.44 11.08 12.92
C LEU A 147 2.95 10.80 12.95
N SER A 148 3.42 10.22 14.05
CA SER A 148 4.73 9.58 14.07
C SER A 148 4.74 8.33 13.19
N VAL A 149 5.93 7.88 12.78
CA VAL A 149 6.09 6.64 11.99
C VAL A 149 5.41 5.45 12.67
N ALA A 150 5.61 5.28 13.98
CA ALA A 150 4.99 4.20 14.74
C ALA A 150 3.46 4.30 14.77
N GLN A 151 2.90 5.51 14.89
CA GLN A 151 1.46 5.73 14.85
C GLN A 151 0.86 5.46 13.46
N ALA A 152 1.55 5.87 12.40
CA ALA A 152 1.14 5.61 11.02
C ALA A 152 1.15 4.11 10.71
N VAL A 153 2.19 3.39 11.13
CA VAL A 153 2.30 1.93 11.01
C VAL A 153 1.17 1.24 11.79
N ALA A 154 0.97 1.60 13.06
CA ALA A 154 -0.08 1.00 13.88
C ALA A 154 -1.49 1.24 13.30
N LEU A 155 -1.76 2.44 12.80
CA LEU A 155 -3.02 2.78 12.14
C LEU A 155 -3.28 1.91 10.91
N ALA A 156 -2.26 1.73 10.05
CA ALA A 156 -2.36 0.93 8.85
C ALA A 156 -2.59 -0.57 9.18
N LEU A 157 -1.89 -1.11 10.18
CA LEU A 157 -2.00 -2.51 10.57
C LEU A 157 -3.33 -2.84 11.27
N ALA A 158 -3.82 -1.96 12.15
CA ALA A 158 -5.05 -2.20 12.92
C ALA A 158 -6.33 -2.19 12.08
N LYS A 159 -6.31 -1.57 10.90
CA LYS A 159 -7.48 -1.46 10.02
C LYS A 159 -7.57 -2.55 8.96
N VAL A 160 -6.48 -3.30 8.73
CA VAL A 160 -6.51 -4.50 7.88
C VAL A 160 -7.11 -5.69 8.61
N THR A 161 -6.86 -5.84 9.91
CA THR A 161 -7.47 -6.91 10.72
C THR A 161 -8.99 -6.80 10.77
N ALA A 162 -9.53 -5.58 10.92
CA ALA A 162 -10.97 -5.35 10.90
C ALA A 162 -11.64 -5.71 9.55
N GLY A 163 -10.92 -5.62 8.43
CA GLY A 163 -11.44 -6.00 7.11
C GLY A 163 -11.35 -7.50 6.79
N LEU A 164 -10.55 -8.27 7.55
CA LEU A 164 -10.49 -9.73 7.46
C LEU A 164 -11.55 -10.39 8.37
N ASP A 165 -11.84 -9.79 9.52
CA ASP A 165 -12.89 -10.28 10.43
C ASP A 165 -14.29 -10.19 9.78
N GLU A 166 -14.56 -9.13 8.99
CA GLU A 166 -15.82 -9.02 8.21
C GLU A 166 -15.95 -10.09 7.11
N LEU A 167 -14.85 -10.68 6.61
CA LEU A 167 -14.90 -11.76 5.62
C LEU A 167 -15.15 -13.13 6.27
N ILE A 168 -14.83 -13.30 7.55
CA ILE A 168 -15.15 -14.52 8.30
C ILE A 168 -16.64 -14.58 8.62
N ASP A 169 -17.27 -13.43 8.93
CA ASP A 169 -18.71 -13.37 9.22
C ASP A 169 -19.59 -13.62 7.99
N ILE A 170 -19.14 -13.30 6.77
CA ILE A 170 -19.90 -13.55 5.53
C ILE A 170 -19.77 -15.01 5.06
N MET A 171 -18.76 -15.76 5.51
CA MET A 171 -18.62 -17.20 5.21
C MET A 171 -19.40 -18.11 6.17
N TYR A 172 -19.98 -17.57 7.25
CA TYR A 172 -20.74 -18.32 8.27
C TYR A 172 -22.22 -17.91 8.39
N HIS A 173 -22.79 -17.20 7.41
CA HIS A 173 -24.22 -16.94 7.26
C HIS A 173 -24.71 -17.33 5.87
#